data_AF-A0A946FAY2-F1
#
_entry.id   AF-A0A946FAY2-F1
#
_cell.length_a   1.000
_cell.length_b   1.000
_cell.length_c   1.000
_cell.angle_alpha   90.00
_cell.angle_beta   90.00
_cell.angle_gamma   90.00
#
_symmetry.space_group_name_H-M   'P 1'
#
loop_
_entity.id
_entity.type
_entity.pdbx_description
1 polymer ?
#
loop_
_entity_poly.entity_id
_entity_poly.type
_entity_poly.pdbx_seq_one_letter_code
_entity_poly.pdbx_strand_id
1 'polypeptide(L)'
;MTPAIMLQGTGSDVGKSLLVAGLARACTRRGLKVRPFKPQNMSNNAGVASDGGEIGRAQMLQARACGVAPSVHMNPVLLKPQSEKGAQVVVQGKVFGQSQARDYHKLKPQLLAKVLESFDMLCGDADLVIVEGAGSPAEVNLRS
;
A
#
# COMPACT_ATOMS: atom_id res chain seq x y z
N MET A 1 11.61 6.85 -16.82
CA MET A 1 10.41 6.49 -16.02
C MET A 1 10.53 5.04 -15.63
N THR A 2 10.36 4.74 -14.35
CA THR A 2 10.37 3.36 -13.84
C THR A 2 9.06 2.66 -14.22
N PRO A 3 9.09 1.51 -14.90
CA PRO A 3 7.89 0.74 -15.19
C PRO A 3 7.12 0.37 -13.92
N ALA A 4 5.79 0.49 -13.97
CA ALA A 4 4.91 0.09 -12.89
C ALA A 4 3.78 -0.81 -13.41
N ILE A 5 3.53 -1.92 -12.71
CA ILE A 5 2.45 -2.86 -13.04
C ILE A 5 1.53 -2.96 -11.83
N MET A 6 0.25 -2.66 -12.01
CA MET A 6 -0.76 -2.75 -10.96
C MET A 6 -1.56 -4.05 -11.07
N LEU A 7 -1.60 -4.81 -9.99
CA LEU A 7 -2.45 -5.98 -9.85
C LEU A 7 -3.77 -5.58 -9.21
N GLN A 8 -4.85 -5.74 -9.98
CA GLN A 8 -6.22 -5.57 -9.52
C GLN A 8 -6.89 -6.93 -9.34
N GLY A 9 -7.88 -7.00 -8.46
CA GLY A 9 -8.68 -8.20 -8.22
C GLY A 9 -10.16 -7.86 -8.35
N THR A 10 -11.03 -8.85 -8.53
CA THR A 10 -12.48 -8.64 -8.65
C THR A 10 -13.19 -8.52 -7.29
N GLY A 11 -12.44 -8.57 -6.19
CA GLY A 11 -12.96 -8.49 -4.83
C GLY A 11 -11.84 -8.35 -3.80
N SER A 12 -12.23 -8.21 -2.54
CA SER A 12 -11.32 -8.33 -1.40
C SER A 12 -10.90 -9.79 -1.18
N ASP A 13 -9.74 -10.01 -0.56
CA ASP A 13 -9.25 -11.33 -0.14
C ASP A 13 -9.05 -12.40 -1.23
N VAL A 14 -9.07 -12.01 -2.51
CA VAL A 14 -8.79 -12.89 -3.66
C VAL A 14 -7.31 -13.26 -3.83
N GLY A 15 -6.46 -13.05 -2.82
CA GLY A 15 -5.04 -13.40 -2.86
C GLY A 15 -4.10 -12.38 -3.54
N LYS A 16 -4.55 -11.14 -3.81
CA LYS A 16 -3.73 -10.09 -4.45
C LYS A 16 -2.36 -9.90 -3.78
N SER A 17 -2.33 -9.77 -2.46
CA SER A 17 -1.08 -9.50 -1.74
C SER A 17 -0.05 -10.62 -1.90
N LEU A 18 -0.52 -11.88 -1.94
CA LEU A 18 0.34 -13.04 -2.17
C LEU A 18 0.84 -13.10 -3.62
N LEU A 19 -0.01 -12.80 -4.60
CA LEU A 19 0.40 -12.72 -6.00
C LEU A 19 1.44 -11.62 -6.22
N VAL A 20 1.23 -10.43 -5.64
CA VAL A 20 2.19 -9.33 -5.68
C VAL A 20 3.53 -9.76 -5.06
N ALA A 21 3.52 -10.42 -3.90
CA ALA A 21 4.75 -10.95 -3.30
C ALA A 21 5.43 -12.01 -4.19
N GLY A 22 4.66 -12.93 -4.78
CA GLY A 22 5.18 -13.96 -5.69
C GLY A 22 5.85 -13.37 -6.93
N LEU A 23 5.18 -12.42 -7.60
CA LEU A 23 5.73 -11.72 -8.77
C LEU A 23 6.95 -10.88 -8.40
N ALA A 24 6.89 -10.15 -7.28
CA ALA A 24 8.02 -9.39 -6.77
C ALA A 24 9.25 -10.27 -6.57
N ARG A 25 9.07 -11.44 -5.94
CA ARG A 25 10.15 -12.41 -5.75
C ARG A 25 10.65 -12.96 -7.08
N ALA A 26 9.75 -13.28 -7.99
CA ALA A 26 10.10 -13.80 -9.31
C ALA A 26 10.94 -12.81 -10.13
N CYS A 27 10.57 -11.53 -10.14
CA CYS A 27 11.31 -10.46 -10.82
C CYS A 27 12.66 -10.17 -10.13
N THR A 28 12.68 -10.12 -8.79
CA THR A 28 13.92 -9.92 -8.01
C THR A 28 14.93 -11.03 -8.28
N ARG A 29 14.50 -12.30 -8.33
CA ARG A 29 15.37 -13.45 -8.66
C ARG A 29 15.92 -13.42 -10.09
N ARG A 30 15.34 -12.59 -10.97
CA ARG A 30 15.82 -12.36 -12.34
C ARG A 30 16.73 -11.14 -12.45
N GLY A 31 17.14 -10.56 -11.32
CA GLY A 31 18.13 -9.47 -11.26
C GLY A 31 17.54 -8.06 -11.27
N LEU A 32 16.21 -7.89 -11.28
CA LEU A 32 15.58 -6.58 -11.23
C LEU A 32 15.56 -6.02 -9.80
N LYS A 33 15.83 -4.72 -9.65
CA LYS A 33 15.51 -3.95 -8.44
C LYS A 33 14.02 -3.70 -8.36
N VAL A 34 13.29 -4.55 -7.63
CA VAL A 34 11.84 -4.44 -7.49
C VAL A 34 11.47 -3.66 -6.22
N ARG A 35 10.43 -2.83 -6.30
CA ARG A 35 9.77 -2.24 -5.12
C ARG A 35 8.28 -2.57 -5.11
N PRO A 36 7.71 -2.97 -3.96
CA PRO A 36 6.28 -3.16 -3.84
C PRO A 36 5.62 -1.84 -3.46
N PHE A 37 4.37 -1.63 -3.89
CA PHE A 37 3.62 -0.44 -3.52
C PHE A 37 2.14 -0.75 -3.34
N LYS A 38 1.56 -0.40 -2.19
CA LYS A 38 0.12 -0.42 -1.96
C LYS A 38 -0.31 0.99 -1.52
N PRO A 39 -0.87 1.81 -2.43
CA PRO A 39 -1.15 3.23 -2.16
C PRO A 39 -1.95 3.45 -0.88
N GLN A 40 -2.99 2.63 -0.69
CA GLN A 40 -3.82 2.59 0.50
C GLN A 40 -4.06 1.14 0.91
N ASN A 41 -3.80 0.85 2.18
CA ASN A 41 -4.17 -0.40 2.81
C ASN A 41 -5.21 -0.13 3.91
N MET A 42 -6.08 -1.10 4.16
CA MET A 42 -7.01 -1.08 5.29
C MET A 42 -6.81 -2.35 6.09
N SER A 43 -6.14 -2.24 7.24
CA SER A 43 -5.81 -3.40 8.08
C SER A 43 -5.41 -2.96 9.49
N ASN A 44 -5.83 -3.74 10.48
CA ASN A 44 -5.28 -3.64 11.84
C ASN A 44 -4.02 -4.51 12.04
N ASN A 45 -3.65 -5.30 11.04
CA ASN A 45 -2.47 -6.15 11.09
C ASN A 45 -1.24 -5.41 10.52
N ALA A 46 -0.58 -4.68 11.41
CA ALA A 46 0.58 -3.86 11.10
C ALA A 46 1.82 -4.27 11.92
N GLY A 47 2.97 -3.75 11.51
CA GLY A 47 4.24 -3.85 12.21
C GLY A 47 5.03 -2.56 12.10
N VAL A 48 6.27 -2.58 12.59
CA VAL A 48 7.19 -1.45 12.51
C VAL A 48 8.15 -1.68 11.34
N ALA A 49 8.19 -0.73 10.41
CA ALA A 49 9.12 -0.69 9.30
C ALA A 49 10.53 -0.31 9.79
N SER A 50 11.53 -0.45 8.91
CA SER A 50 12.94 -0.21 9.30
C SER A 50 13.24 1.27 9.52
N ASP A 51 12.41 2.15 8.96
CA ASP A 51 12.39 3.60 9.17
C ASP A 51 11.59 4.00 10.43
N GLY A 52 11.16 3.03 11.25
CA GLY A 52 10.54 3.24 12.56
C GLY A 52 9.04 3.56 12.52
N GLY A 53 8.46 3.73 11.33
CA GLY A 53 7.04 4.00 11.16
C GLY A 53 6.19 2.73 11.02
N GLU A 54 4.88 2.90 11.12
CA GLU A 54 3.94 1.78 10.97
C GLU A 54 3.72 1.37 9.51
N ILE A 55 3.66 0.06 9.24
CA ILE A 55 3.43 -0.53 7.92
C ILE A 55 2.51 -1.77 8.01
N GLY A 56 1.65 -1.99 7.03
CA GLY A 56 0.85 -3.21 6.94
C GLY A 56 1.72 -4.48 6.77
N ARG A 57 1.38 -5.58 7.44
CA ARG A 57 2.17 -6.84 7.35
C ARG A 57 2.24 -7.43 5.95
N ALA A 58 1.19 -7.25 5.14
CA ALA A 58 1.20 -7.64 3.74
C ALA A 58 2.33 -6.95 2.97
N GLN A 59 2.56 -5.66 3.21
CA GLN A 59 3.65 -4.92 2.56
C GLN A 59 5.02 -5.27 3.15
N MET A 60 5.11 -5.64 4.44
CA MET A 60 6.35 -6.22 4.98
C MET A 60 6.72 -7.53 4.27
N LEU A 61 5.73 -8.40 4.01
CA LEU A 61 5.95 -9.63 3.25
C LEU A 61 6.41 -9.33 1.82
N GLN A 62 5.80 -8.34 1.17
CA GLN A 62 6.19 -7.92 -0.18
C GLN A 62 7.60 -7.30 -0.20
N ALA A 63 7.99 -6.52 0.80
CA ALA A 63 9.35 -5.99 0.96
C ALA A 63 10.37 -7.14 1.05
N ARG A 64 10.07 -8.14 1.88
CA ARG A 64 10.87 -9.37 2.01
C ARG A 64 10.95 -10.12 0.68
N ALA A 65 9.87 -10.17 -0.09
CA ALA A 65 9.86 -10.79 -1.41
C ALA A 65 10.77 -10.05 -2.41
N CYS A 66 10.83 -8.72 -2.31
CA CYS A 66 11.74 -7.86 -3.07
C CYS A 66 13.19 -7.89 -2.57
N GLY A 67 13.48 -8.55 -1.43
CA GLY A 67 14.81 -8.57 -0.85
C GLY A 67 15.27 -7.24 -0.24
N VAL A 68 14.32 -6.38 0.17
CA VAL A 68 14.62 -5.06 0.76
C VAL A 68 14.01 -4.89 2.14
N ALA A 69 14.56 -3.93 2.89
CA ALA A 69 14.04 -3.50 4.16
C ALA A 69 12.61 -2.92 4.00
N PRO A 70 11.66 -3.26 4.88
CA PRO A 70 10.33 -2.64 4.86
C PRO A 70 10.44 -1.14 5.14
N SER A 71 9.67 -0.34 4.40
CA SER A 71 9.56 1.11 4.55
C SER A 71 8.12 1.56 4.49
N VAL A 72 7.77 2.62 5.23
CA VAL A 72 6.44 3.24 5.23
C VAL A 72 6.01 3.68 3.82
N HIS A 73 6.95 3.98 2.94
CA HIS A 73 6.65 4.41 1.58
C HIS A 73 6.04 3.31 0.71
N MET A 74 6.19 2.03 1.10
CA MET A 74 5.53 0.90 0.42
C MET A 74 4.04 0.82 0.71
N ASN A 75 3.58 1.45 1.80
CA ASN A 75 2.17 1.60 2.15
C ASN A 75 1.92 2.96 2.82
N PRO A 76 1.92 4.06 2.05
CA PRO A 76 1.96 5.40 2.62
C PRO A 76 0.65 5.81 3.30
N VAL A 77 -0.47 5.16 2.99
CA VAL A 77 -1.74 5.34 3.70
C VAL A 77 -2.20 4.00 4.26
N LEU A 78 -2.29 3.92 5.59
CA LEU A 78 -2.82 2.77 6.31
C LEU A 78 -4.04 3.19 7.12
N LEU A 79 -5.19 2.63 6.78
CA LEU A 79 -6.44 2.81 7.49
C LEU A 79 -6.60 1.67 8.49
N LYS A 80 -6.79 2.01 9.76
CA LYS A 80 -6.94 1.06 10.87
C LYS A 80 -8.38 1.16 11.41
N PRO A 81 -9.28 0.24 11.02
CA PRO A 81 -10.66 0.27 11.49
C PRO A 81 -10.73 0.23 13.02
N GLN A 82 -11.43 1.20 13.63
CA GLN A 82 -11.61 1.29 15.09
C GLN A 82 -13.07 1.04 15.50
N SER A 83 -14.04 1.36 14.63
CA SER A 83 -15.46 1.12 14.83
C SER A 83 -16.17 0.95 13.49
N GLU A 84 -17.45 0.60 13.51
CA GLU A 84 -18.35 0.52 12.33
C GLU A 84 -18.27 1.76 11.42
N LYS A 85 -17.96 2.95 11.97
CA LYS A 85 -18.06 4.23 11.25
C LYS A 85 -16.73 4.98 11.08
N GLY A 86 -15.63 4.47 11.62
CA GLY A 86 -14.37 5.22 11.69
C GLY A 86 -13.11 4.37 11.65
N ALA A 87 -12.05 4.98 11.11
CA ALA A 87 -10.71 4.43 11.08
C ALA A 87 -9.70 5.47 11.57
N GLN A 88 -8.65 4.99 12.26
CA GLN A 88 -7.44 5.77 12.42
C GLN A 88 -6.71 5.80 11.08
N VAL A 89 -6.25 6.99 10.69
CA VAL A 89 -5.49 7.23 9.46
C VAL A 89 -4.03 7.38 9.83
N VAL A 90 -3.21 6.48 9.31
CA VAL A 90 -1.75 6.54 9.42
C VAL A 90 -1.21 6.94 8.05
N VAL A 91 -0.36 7.99 8.03
CA VAL A 91 0.27 8.52 6.83
C VAL A 91 1.78 8.46 6.98
N GLN A 92 2.47 7.81 6.04
CA GLN A 92 3.92 7.60 6.07
C GLN A 92 4.39 7.10 7.46
N GLY A 93 3.66 6.12 8.00
CA GLY A 93 3.93 5.46 9.26
C GLY A 93 3.65 6.24 10.54
N LYS A 94 3.06 7.43 10.45
CA LYS A 94 2.68 8.25 11.61
C LYS A 94 1.17 8.43 11.68
N VAL A 95 0.63 8.45 12.90
CA VAL A 95 -0.79 8.75 13.10
C VAL A 95 -1.06 10.17 12.60
N PHE A 96 -1.91 10.29 11.58
CA PHE A 96 -2.33 11.57 11.02
C PHE A 96 -3.62 12.06 11.69
N GLY A 97 -4.50 11.14 12.08
CA GLY A 97 -5.74 11.46 12.80
C GLY A 97 -6.74 10.31 12.79
N GLN A 98 -7.98 10.62 13.14
CA GLN A 98 -9.13 9.73 12.97
C GLN A 98 -10.03 10.31 11.88
N SER A 99 -10.57 9.45 11.03
CA SER A 99 -11.56 9.85 10.02
C SER A 99 -12.80 9.01 10.18
N GLN A 100 -13.96 9.67 10.21
CA GLN A 100 -15.21 8.99 9.88
C GLN A 100 -15.22 8.71 8.38
N ALA A 101 -15.96 7.68 7.95
CA ALA A 101 -16.07 7.31 6.54
C ALA A 101 -16.49 8.51 5.65
N ARG A 102 -17.42 9.33 6.13
CA ARG A 102 -17.93 10.53 5.44
C ARG A 102 -16.89 11.64 5.24
N ASP A 103 -15.94 11.78 6.17
CA ASP A 103 -14.94 12.85 6.11
C ASP A 103 -13.68 12.42 5.34
N TYR A 104 -13.55 11.13 5.03
CA TYR A 104 -12.43 10.60 4.27
C TYR A 104 -12.33 11.21 2.86
N HIS A 105 -13.46 11.53 2.24
CA HIS A 105 -13.50 12.20 0.93
C HIS A 105 -12.78 13.55 0.94
N LYS A 106 -12.85 14.31 2.04
CA LYS A 106 -12.17 15.61 2.19
C LYS A 106 -10.66 15.43 2.36
N LEU A 107 -10.21 14.29 2.89
CA LEU A 107 -8.80 13.96 3.07
C LEU A 107 -8.13 13.46 1.79
N LYS A 108 -8.89 12.92 0.83
CA LYS A 108 -8.34 12.31 -0.40
C LYS A 108 -7.28 13.15 -1.11
N PRO A 109 -7.43 14.48 -1.32
CA PRO A 109 -6.39 15.28 -1.99
C PRO A 109 -5.07 15.34 -1.21
N GLN A 110 -5.14 15.48 0.12
CA GLN A 110 -3.96 15.52 0.98
C GLN A 110 -3.25 14.16 1.03
N LEU A 111 -4.04 13.08 1.12
CA LEU A 111 -3.52 11.72 1.08
C LEU A 111 -2.90 11.39 -0.28
N LEU A 112 -3.52 11.82 -1.38
CA LEU A 112 -2.99 11.61 -2.73
C LEU A 112 -1.60 12.25 -2.89
N ALA A 113 -1.38 13.48 -2.38
CA ALA A 113 -0.06 14.10 -2.41
C ALA A 113 1.00 13.23 -1.72
N LYS A 114 0.66 12.64 -0.56
CA LYS A 114 1.55 11.73 0.20
C LYS A 114 1.77 10.37 -0.45
N VAL A 115 0.76 9.87 -1.16
CA VAL A 115 0.86 8.68 -2.00
C VAL A 115 1.84 8.91 -3.15
N LEU A 116 1.69 10.02 -3.89
CA LEU A 116 2.57 10.36 -5.02
C LEU A 116 4.01 10.59 -4.56
N GLU A 117 4.21 11.34 -3.47
CA GLU A 117 5.53 11.55 -2.86
C GLU A 117 6.24 10.21 -2.57
N SER A 118 5.52 9.26 -1.98
CA SER A 118 6.08 7.95 -1.63
C SER A 118 6.31 7.05 -2.84
N PHE A 119 5.45 7.16 -3.86
CA PHE A 119 5.60 6.44 -5.12
C PHE A 119 6.84 6.92 -5.89
N ASP A 120 7.05 8.24 -5.96
CA ASP A 120 8.20 8.84 -6.63
C ASP A 120 9.52 8.45 -5.94
N MET A 121 9.55 8.43 -4.60
CA MET A 121 10.69 7.93 -3.83
C MET A 121 11.02 6.48 -4.17
N LEU A 122 10.02 5.59 -4.24
CA LEU A 122 10.25 4.19 -4.58
C LEU A 122 10.70 4.00 -6.03
N CYS A 123 10.20 4.82 -6.96
CA CYS A 123 10.61 4.77 -8.36
C CYS A 123 12.08 5.14 -8.55
N GLY A 124 12.64 6.02 -7.72
CA GLY A 124 14.00 6.57 -7.88
C GLY A 124 15.14 5.55 -7.86
N ASP A 125 14.95 4.37 -7.27
CA ASP A 125 15.95 3.27 -7.19
C ASP A 125 15.35 1.91 -7.57
N ALA A 126 14.35 1.89 -8.45
CA ALA A 126 13.70 0.66 -8.89
C ALA A 126 13.77 0.51 -10.42
N ASP A 127 13.95 -0.74 -10.86
CA ASP A 127 13.76 -1.13 -12.27
C ASP A 127 12.28 -1.46 -12.54
N LEU A 128 11.52 -1.84 -11.50
CA LEU A 128 10.11 -2.20 -11.59
C LEU A 128 9.41 -1.93 -10.25
N VAL A 129 8.26 -1.26 -10.32
CA VAL A 129 7.33 -1.16 -9.19
C VAL A 129 6.12 -2.08 -9.42
N ILE A 130 5.85 -2.96 -8.46
CA ILE A 130 4.65 -3.81 -8.50
C ILE A 130 3.63 -3.24 -7.52
N VAL A 131 2.51 -2.76 -8.07
CA VAL A 131 1.48 -2.07 -7.32
C VAL A 131 0.35 -3.03 -6.96
N GLU A 132 -0.02 -3.10 -5.69
CA GLU A 132 -1.22 -3.80 -5.24
C GLU A 132 -2.42 -2.85 -5.25
N GLY A 133 -3.43 -3.17 -6.07
CA GLY A 133 -4.70 -2.46 -6.07
C GLY A 133 -5.48 -2.62 -4.75
N ALA A 134 -6.31 -1.63 -4.43
CA ALA A 134 -7.28 -1.72 -3.35
C ALA A 134 -8.58 -2.39 -3.86
N GLY A 135 -9.14 -3.31 -3.07
CA GLY A 135 -10.49 -3.86 -3.33
C GLY A 135 -10.71 -4.44 -4.73
N SER A 136 -11.91 -4.20 -5.26
CA SER A 136 -12.31 -4.39 -6.65
C SER A 136 -12.27 -3.04 -7.37
N PRO A 137 -11.65 -2.91 -8.55
CA PRO A 137 -11.70 -1.67 -9.33
C PRO A 137 -13.13 -1.38 -9.85
N ALA A 138 -14.01 -2.39 -9.87
CA ALA A 138 -15.44 -2.23 -10.07
C ALA A 138 -16.11 -2.11 -8.69
N GLU A 139 -16.17 -0.89 -8.17
CA GLU A 139 -16.81 -0.59 -6.88
C GLU A 139 -18.34 -0.54 -7.03
N VAL A 140 -18.98 -1.69 -7.30
CA VAL A 140 -20.46 -1.79 -7.30
C VAL A 140 -21.06 -1.39 -5.95
N ASN A 141 -20.29 -1.52 -4.86
CA ASN A 141 -20.71 -1.22 -3.49
C ASN A 141 -20.58 0.27 -3.10
N LEU A 142 -20.04 1.13 -3.98
CA LEU A 142 -19.97 2.59 -3.76
C LEU A 142 -20.97 3.37 -4.61
N ARG A 143 -21.91 2.67 -5.26
CA ARG A 143 -23.14 3.25 -5.79
C ARG A 143 -24.17 3.32 -4.66
N SER A 144 -24.08 4.35 -3.83
CA SER A 144 -25.20 4.86 -3.04
C SER A 144 -25.32 6.36 -3.19
#